data_AF-A0A0F9PIT5-F1
#
_entry.id   AF-A0A0F9PIT5-F1
#
_cell.length_a   1.000
_cell.length_b   1.000
_cell.length_c   1.000
_cell.angle_alpha   90.00
_cell.angle_beta   90.00
_cell.angle_gamma   90.00
#
_symmetry.space_group_name_H-M   'P 1'
#
loop_
_entity.id
_entity.type
_entity.pdbx_description
1 polymer ?
#
loop_
_entity_poly.entity_id
_entity_poly.type
_entity_poly.pdbx_seq_one_letter_code
_entity_poly.pdbx_strand_id
1 'polypeptide(L)'
;MSPNFNYKYKTISVKHLDELQEDVNKLIREGKLSDNEIYRSYLSEKKFGIPETIPNAKSLIVMAIFTKLAYITFNSEGKKHKFMIPPQYYDDGVTYKDLDNTIFNEIIKEPGYKIELAKRIHLKLLAVRSGIAKYGRNNISYVDEMGSFISLY
;
A
#
# COMPACT_ATOMS: atom_id res chain seq x y z
N MET A 1 0.34 11.15 -21.01
CA MET A 1 -0.98 10.49 -20.97
C MET A 1 -1.38 10.43 -19.51
N SER A 2 -2.56 10.91 -19.15
CA SER A 2 -3.06 10.81 -17.77
C SER A 2 -3.28 9.35 -17.38
N PRO A 3 -3.10 8.96 -16.11
CA PRO A 3 -3.32 7.59 -15.67
C PRO A 3 -4.77 7.19 -15.85
N ASN A 4 -4.98 5.92 -16.22
CA ASN A 4 -6.31 5.32 -16.38
C ASN A 4 -6.96 4.95 -15.03
N PHE A 5 -6.40 5.39 -13.90
CA PHE A 5 -6.88 5.10 -12.56
C PHE A 5 -6.86 6.37 -11.69
N ASN A 6 -7.77 6.42 -10.70
CA ASN A 6 -7.84 7.51 -9.74
C ASN A 6 -6.86 7.23 -8.59
N TYR A 7 -5.97 8.16 -8.28
CA TYR A 7 -4.98 8.00 -7.22
C TYR A 7 -4.81 9.25 -6.37
N LYS A 8 -4.34 9.04 -5.14
CA LYS A 8 -3.77 10.08 -4.27
C LYS A 8 -2.35 9.66 -3.91
N TYR A 9 -1.48 10.62 -3.63
CA TYR A 9 -0.13 10.31 -3.17
C TYR A 9 0.34 11.27 -2.08
N LYS A 10 1.33 10.81 -1.32
CA LYS A 10 2.13 11.63 -0.41
C LYS A 10 3.61 11.26 -0.55
N THR A 11 4.45 12.28 -0.59
CA THR A 11 5.90 12.12 -0.55
C THR A 11 6.38 12.42 0.87
N ILE A 12 7.14 11.50 1.47
CA ILE A 12 7.72 11.66 2.81
C ILE A 12 9.22 11.35 2.77
N SER A 13 9.96 11.78 3.79
CA SER A 13 11.38 11.43 3.90
C SER A 13 11.58 9.95 4.27
N VAL A 14 12.62 9.31 3.73
CA VAL A 14 13.03 7.95 4.14
C VAL A 14 13.39 7.87 5.63
N LYS A 15 13.67 8.99 6.30
CA LYS A 15 13.91 9.04 7.76
C LYS A 15 12.75 8.46 8.58
N HIS A 16 11.52 8.52 8.06
CA HIS A 16 10.36 7.93 8.72
C HIS A 16 10.36 6.40 8.72
N LEU A 17 11.24 5.73 7.96
CA LEU A 17 11.38 4.27 8.01
C LEU A 17 11.86 3.81 9.40
N ASP A 18 12.80 4.52 10.01
CA ASP A 18 13.30 4.19 11.34
C ASP A 18 12.20 4.38 12.40
N GLU A 19 11.38 5.42 12.27
CA GLU A 19 10.22 5.67 13.14
C GLU A 19 9.19 4.53 13.03
N LEU A 20 8.92 4.07 11.80
CA LEU A 20 8.01 2.94 11.56
C LEU A 20 8.53 1.63 12.13
N GLN A 21 9.84 1.39 12.03
CA GLN A 21 10.48 0.23 12.64
C GLN A 21 10.33 0.27 14.16
N GLU A 22 10.54 1.44 14.77
CA GLU A 22 10.46 1.60 16.22
C GLU A 22 9.02 1.48 16.74
N ASP A 23 8.02 1.95 16.00
CA ASP A 23 6.61 1.71 16.31
C ASP A 23 6.30 0.20 16.43
N VAL A 24 6.77 -0.60 15.47
CA VAL A 24 6.58 -2.05 15.48
C VAL A 24 7.35 -2.70 16.63
N ASN A 25 8.61 -2.30 16.83
CA ASN A 25 9.44 -2.81 17.93
C ASN A 25 8.81 -2.51 19.29
N LYS A 26 8.23 -1.33 19.48
CA LYS A 26 7.52 -0.97 20.70
C LYS A 26 6.34 -1.89 20.95
N LEU A 27 5.52 -2.18 19.93
CA LEU A 27 4.41 -3.12 20.07
C LEU A 27 4.88 -4.54 20.42
N ILE A 28 6.02 -4.97 19.89
CA ILE A 28 6.65 -6.26 20.26
C ILE A 28 7.05 -6.24 21.74
N ARG A 29 7.79 -5.23 22.19
CA ARG A 29 8.28 -5.12 23.57
C ARG A 29 7.15 -5.01 24.59
N GLU A 30 6.06 -4.34 24.22
CA GLU A 30 4.87 -4.18 25.07
C GLU A 30 3.95 -5.42 25.07
N GLY A 31 4.28 -6.49 24.33
CA GLY A 31 3.45 -7.69 24.26
C GLY A 31 2.08 -7.46 23.62
N LYS A 32 1.95 -6.43 22.77
CA LYS A 32 0.67 -6.03 22.14
C LYS A 32 0.38 -6.73 20.82
N LEU A 33 1.25 -7.66 20.43
CA LEU A 33 1.15 -8.42 19.19
C LEU A 33 0.81 -9.86 19.51
N SER A 34 0.02 -10.49 18.63
CA SER A 34 -0.35 -11.89 18.78
C SER A 34 0.88 -12.80 18.77
N ASP A 35 0.91 -13.79 19.67
CA ASP A 35 1.95 -14.82 19.72
C ASP A 35 1.75 -15.96 18.72
N ASN A 36 0.71 -15.87 17.88
CA ASN A 36 0.49 -16.83 16.80
C ASN A 36 1.66 -16.81 15.80
N GLU A 37 2.24 -17.97 15.52
CA GLU A 37 3.44 -18.10 14.68
C GLU A 37 3.22 -17.59 13.24
N ILE A 38 2.04 -17.85 12.67
CA ILE A 38 1.68 -17.37 11.32
C ILE A 38 1.59 -15.85 11.31
N TYR A 39 1.00 -15.26 12.35
CA TYR A 39 0.97 -13.81 12.49
C TYR A 39 2.39 -13.22 12.61
N ARG A 40 3.26 -13.86 13.39
CA ARG A 40 4.66 -13.42 13.58
C ARG A 40 5.48 -13.53 12.30
N SER A 41 5.26 -14.54 11.47
CA SER A 41 5.99 -14.69 10.19
C SER A 41 5.72 -13.52 9.23
N TYR A 42 4.51 -12.96 9.22
CA TYR A 42 4.20 -11.77 8.42
C TYR A 42 4.93 -10.51 8.86
N LEU A 43 5.40 -10.46 10.12
CA LEU A 43 6.13 -9.32 10.69
C LEU A 43 7.64 -9.48 10.58
N SER A 44 8.16 -10.69 10.81
CA SER A 44 9.61 -10.95 10.82
C SER A 44 10.27 -10.72 9.47
N GLU A 45 9.52 -10.88 8.37
CA GLU A 45 10.01 -10.60 7.03
C GLU A 45 10.08 -9.10 6.70
N LYS A 46 9.47 -8.23 7.51
CA LYS A 46 9.39 -6.80 7.21
C LYS A 46 10.74 -6.13 7.44
N LYS A 47 11.17 -5.33 6.44
CA LYS A 47 12.39 -4.53 6.49
C LYS A 47 12.03 -3.08 6.19
N PHE A 48 12.10 -2.23 7.20
CA PHE A 48 11.90 -0.79 7.06
C PHE A 48 13.24 -0.13 6.75
N GLY A 49 13.79 -0.40 5.57
CA GLY A 49 15.10 0.09 5.17
C GLY A 49 15.12 0.51 3.71
N ILE A 50 16.12 1.33 3.36
CA ILE A 50 16.36 1.74 1.98
C ILE A 50 16.91 0.53 1.19
N PRO A 51 16.39 0.24 -0.01
CA PRO A 51 16.93 -0.84 -0.83
C PRO A 51 18.40 -0.60 -1.20
N GLU A 52 19.22 -1.66 -1.16
CA GLU A 52 20.66 -1.62 -1.49
C GLU A 52 20.94 -1.15 -2.92
N THR A 53 19.97 -1.34 -3.81
CA THR A 53 19.95 -0.93 -5.21
C THR A 53 19.76 0.58 -5.40
N ILE A 54 19.27 1.30 -4.38
CA ILE A 54 19.14 2.76 -4.36
C ILE A 54 19.51 3.34 -2.98
N PRO A 55 20.76 3.15 -2.52
CA PRO A 55 21.15 3.43 -1.14
C PRO A 55 21.08 4.92 -0.79
N ASN A 56 21.06 5.78 -1.81
CA ASN A 56 20.97 7.23 -1.68
C ASN A 56 19.55 7.79 -1.71
N ALA A 57 18.51 6.93 -1.71
CA ALA A 57 17.11 7.38 -1.70
C ALA A 57 16.86 8.35 -0.54
N LYS A 58 16.15 9.45 -0.81
CA LYS A 58 15.83 10.48 0.20
C LYS A 58 14.34 10.56 0.54
N SER A 59 13.51 10.02 -0.34
CA SER A 59 12.06 10.13 -0.26
C SER A 59 11.38 8.79 -0.54
N LEU A 60 10.20 8.62 0.05
CA LEU A 60 9.23 7.59 -0.27
C LEU A 60 8.02 8.26 -0.90
N ILE A 61 7.49 7.66 -1.97
CA ILE A 61 6.21 8.04 -2.56
C ILE A 61 5.21 6.97 -2.14
N VAL A 62 4.25 7.36 -1.30
CA VAL A 62 3.16 6.48 -0.87
C VAL A 62 1.96 6.78 -1.75
N MET A 63 1.44 5.76 -2.44
CA MET A 63 0.30 5.91 -3.34
C MET A 63 -0.91 5.13 -2.83
N ALA A 64 -2.08 5.75 -2.95
CA ALA A 64 -3.36 5.10 -2.78
C ALA A 64 -4.12 5.17 -4.10
N ILE A 65 -4.44 4.01 -4.67
CA ILE A 65 -5.20 3.89 -5.92
C ILE A 65 -6.59 3.43 -5.58
N PHE A 66 -7.61 4.12 -6.09
CA PHE A 66 -8.99 3.70 -5.96
C PHE A 66 -9.22 2.42 -6.77
N THR A 67 -9.68 1.39 -6.09
CA THR A 67 -10.02 0.11 -6.69
C THR A 67 -11.53 -0.06 -6.73
N LYS A 68 -12.05 -0.43 -7.90
CA LYS A 68 -13.49 -0.58 -8.11
C LYS A 68 -14.07 -1.74 -7.28
N LEU A 69 -15.38 -1.78 -7.16
CA LEU A 69 -16.06 -2.98 -6.67
C LEU A 69 -16.19 -3.97 -7.83
N ALA A 70 -15.69 -5.19 -7.63
CA ALA A 70 -15.90 -6.28 -8.58
C ALA A 70 -17.00 -7.23 -8.08
N TYR A 71 -17.65 -7.87 -9.05
CA TYR A 71 -18.58 -8.95 -8.78
C TYR A 71 -18.23 -10.16 -9.64
N ILE A 72 -18.31 -11.34 -9.05
CA ILE A 72 -18.28 -12.60 -9.78
C ILE A 72 -19.68 -13.20 -9.80
N THR A 73 -20.04 -13.83 -10.92
CA THR A 73 -21.31 -14.54 -11.06
C THR A 73 -21.02 -16.01 -11.27
N PHE A 74 -21.48 -16.85 -10.34
CA PHE A 74 -21.44 -18.30 -10.50
C PHE A 74 -22.76 -18.80 -11.05
N ASN A 75 -22.70 -19.76 -11.97
CA ASN A 75 -23.86 -20.52 -12.41
C ASN A 75 -23.82 -21.89 -11.71
N SER A 76 -24.83 -22.19 -10.91
CA SER A 76 -24.98 -23.49 -10.24
C SER A 76 -26.45 -23.92 -10.30
N GLU A 77 -26.71 -25.17 -10.68
CA GLU A 77 -28.07 -25.72 -10.81
C GLU A 77 -29.02 -24.86 -11.66
N GLY A 78 -28.50 -24.26 -12.73
CA GLY A 78 -29.28 -23.36 -13.60
C GLY A 78 -29.59 -21.99 -13.01
N LYS A 79 -29.10 -21.67 -11.79
CA LYS A 79 -29.27 -20.37 -11.14
C LYS A 79 -27.98 -19.54 -11.15
N LYS A 80 -28.15 -18.22 -11.27
CA LYS A 80 -27.07 -17.23 -11.20
C LYS A 80 -26.92 -16.72 -9.77
N HIS A 81 -25.72 -16.82 -9.22
CA HIS A 81 -25.36 -16.31 -7.90
C HIS A 81 -24.28 -15.24 -8.04
N LYS A 82 -24.62 -13.98 -7.71
CA LYS A 82 -23.71 -12.84 -7.81
C LYS A 82 -23.10 -12.53 -6.44
N PHE A 83 -21.77 -12.51 -6.36
CA PHE A 83 -21.02 -12.21 -5.14
C PHE A 83 -20.11 -11.02 -5.35
N MET A 84 -19.99 -10.17 -4.35
CA MET A 84 -19.03 -9.09 -4.32
C MET A 84 -17.64 -9.66 -4.00
N ILE A 85 -16.63 -9.24 -4.76
CA ILE A 85 -15.24 -9.54 -4.49
C ILE A 85 -14.59 -8.29 -3.88
N PRO A 86 -13.93 -8.39 -2.72
CA PRO A 86 -13.21 -7.26 -2.17
C PRO A 86 -12.08 -6.81 -3.12
N PRO A 87 -11.75 -5.51 -3.17
CA PRO A 87 -10.71 -4.93 -4.02
C PRO A 87 -9.39 -5.71 -4.15
N GLN A 88 -8.95 -6.38 -3.08
CA GLN A 88 -7.66 -7.06 -3.02
C GLN A 88 -7.66 -8.49 -3.60
N TYR A 89 -8.81 -8.98 -4.07
CA TYR A 89 -8.98 -10.35 -4.53
C TYR A 89 -9.14 -10.45 -6.05
N TYR A 90 -8.91 -9.37 -6.78
CA TYR A 90 -8.91 -9.38 -8.24
C TYR A 90 -7.89 -8.36 -8.79
N ASP A 91 -7.46 -8.58 -10.02
CA ASP A 91 -6.58 -7.67 -10.74
C ASP A 91 -7.40 -6.51 -11.33
N ASP A 92 -7.14 -5.28 -10.90
CA ASP A 92 -7.83 -4.08 -11.38
C ASP A 92 -7.22 -3.48 -12.65
N GLY A 93 -6.21 -4.16 -13.22
CA GLY A 93 -5.54 -3.80 -14.46
C GLY A 93 -4.45 -2.75 -14.30
N VAL A 94 -4.15 -2.31 -13.07
CA VAL A 94 -3.07 -1.36 -12.79
C VAL A 94 -1.74 -2.10 -12.66
N THR A 95 -0.79 -1.83 -13.56
CA THR A 95 0.53 -2.45 -13.54
C THR A 95 1.58 -1.56 -12.87
N TYR A 96 2.70 -2.16 -12.44
CA TYR A 96 3.85 -1.38 -11.96
C TYR A 96 4.40 -0.40 -13.02
N LYS A 97 4.28 -0.74 -14.31
CA LYS A 97 4.66 0.17 -15.39
C LYS A 97 3.76 1.41 -15.43
N ASP A 98 2.47 1.25 -15.15
CA ASP A 98 1.54 2.37 -15.08
C ASP A 98 1.85 3.28 -13.88
N LEU A 99 2.25 2.69 -12.74
CA LEU A 99 2.75 3.42 -11.59
C LEU A 99 4.01 4.21 -11.90
N ASP A 100 5.02 3.56 -12.48
CA ASP A 100 6.28 4.21 -12.84
C ASP A 100 6.04 5.38 -13.80
N ASN A 101 5.23 5.17 -14.83
CA ASN A 101 4.83 6.21 -15.77
C ASN A 101 4.11 7.37 -15.06
N THR A 102 3.22 7.08 -14.13
CA THR A 102 2.50 8.13 -13.36
C THR A 102 3.48 8.92 -12.49
N ILE A 103 4.38 8.23 -11.79
CA ILE A 103 5.38 8.86 -10.93
C ILE A 103 6.30 9.78 -11.75
N PHE A 104 6.84 9.31 -12.87
CA PHE A 104 7.74 10.12 -13.69
C PHE A 104 7.02 11.28 -14.38
N ASN A 105 5.82 11.07 -14.92
CA ASN A 105 5.13 12.09 -15.71
C ASN A 105 4.34 13.10 -14.86
N GLU A 106 3.88 12.73 -13.67
CA GLU A 106 2.95 13.56 -12.88
C GLU A 106 3.48 13.97 -11.51
N ILE A 107 4.41 13.21 -10.91
CA ILE A 107 4.91 13.47 -9.55
C ILE A 107 6.31 14.08 -9.59
N ILE A 108 7.29 13.38 -10.16
CA ILE A 108 8.69 13.82 -10.19
C ILE A 108 8.90 14.88 -11.28
N LYS A 109 8.38 14.66 -12.50
CA LYS A 109 8.47 15.55 -13.69
C LYS A 109 9.88 15.94 -14.15
N GLU A 110 10.91 15.57 -13.41
CA GLU A 110 12.31 15.83 -13.68
C GLU A 110 13.03 14.53 -14.06
N PRO A 111 13.96 14.56 -15.04
CA PRO A 111 14.77 13.41 -15.40
C PRO A 111 15.86 13.13 -14.36
N GLY A 112 16.49 11.95 -14.45
CA GLY A 112 17.67 11.59 -13.64
C GLY A 112 17.37 10.94 -12.30
N TYR A 113 16.09 10.81 -11.93
CA TYR A 113 15.69 10.05 -10.74
C TYR A 113 15.55 8.56 -11.04
N LYS A 114 15.88 7.74 -10.04
CA LYS A 114 15.59 6.30 -10.01
C LYS A 114 14.48 6.06 -9.00
N ILE A 115 13.53 5.21 -9.36
CA ILE A 115 12.47 4.73 -8.47
C ILE A 115 12.60 3.22 -8.28
N GLU A 116 12.17 2.74 -7.13
CA GLU A 116 12.10 1.32 -6.83
C GLU A 116 10.96 1.04 -5.87
N LEU A 117 10.25 -0.08 -6.09
CA LEU A 117 9.19 -0.52 -5.20
C LEU A 117 9.79 -0.90 -3.84
N ALA A 118 9.28 -0.26 -2.78
CA ALA A 118 9.70 -0.56 -1.43
C ALA A 118 9.09 -1.91 -0.97
N LYS A 119 9.91 -2.96 -0.96
CA LYS A 119 9.46 -4.32 -0.61
C LYS A 119 9.43 -4.51 0.90
N ARG A 120 8.55 -5.40 1.37
CA ARG A 120 8.52 -5.86 2.77
C ARG A 120 8.29 -4.73 3.78
N ILE A 121 7.52 -3.70 3.41
CA ILE A 121 7.07 -2.64 4.32
C ILE A 121 5.62 -2.89 4.76
N HIS A 122 5.24 -2.35 5.92
CA HIS A 122 3.85 -2.34 6.38
C HIS A 122 3.07 -1.17 5.77
N LEU A 123 2.59 -1.33 4.53
CA LEU A 123 1.99 -0.26 3.71
C LEU A 123 0.82 0.48 4.39
N LYS A 124 -0.06 -0.22 5.13
CA LYS A 124 -1.17 0.43 5.85
C LYS A 124 -0.69 1.41 6.92
N LEU A 125 0.41 1.06 7.60
CA LEU A 125 0.98 1.88 8.67
C LEU A 125 1.72 3.06 8.06
N LEU A 126 2.51 2.81 7.01
CA LEU A 126 3.18 3.83 6.22
C LEU A 126 2.18 4.86 5.66
N ALA A 127 1.05 4.42 5.11
CA ALA A 127 0.01 5.32 4.59
C ALA A 127 -0.65 6.17 5.69
N VAL A 128 -0.88 5.61 6.88
CA VAL A 128 -1.43 6.40 7.99
C VAL A 128 -0.40 7.39 8.52
N ARG A 129 0.86 6.97 8.67
CA ARG A 129 1.96 7.82 9.13
C ARG A 129 2.34 8.91 8.12
N SER A 130 2.17 8.67 6.82
CA SER A 130 2.35 9.70 5.79
C SER A 130 1.21 10.73 5.75
N GLY A 131 0.12 10.47 6.47
CA GLY A 131 -1.08 11.31 6.48
C GLY A 131 -1.95 11.18 5.23
N ILE A 132 -1.67 10.23 4.33
CA ILE A 132 -2.56 9.99 3.17
C ILE A 132 -3.81 9.23 3.58
N ALA A 133 -3.73 8.41 4.62
CA ALA A 133 -4.84 7.60 5.12
C ALA A 133 -5.08 7.80 6.63
N LYS A 134 -6.23 7.34 7.11
CA LYS A 134 -6.57 7.26 8.54
C LYS A 134 -7.04 5.85 8.88
N TYR A 135 -6.72 5.37 10.07
CA TYR A 135 -7.31 4.13 10.56
C TYR A 135 -8.74 4.35 11.02
N GLY A 136 -9.65 3.46 10.60
CA GLY A 136 -10.95 3.30 11.24
C GLY A 136 -10.83 2.47 12.52
N ARG A 137 -11.92 2.40 13.31
CA ARG A 137 -11.99 1.57 14.53
C ARG A 137 -11.77 0.07 14.27
N ASN A 138 -11.90 -0.36 13.02
CA ASN A 138 -11.67 -1.73 12.54
C ASN A 138 -10.22 -1.97 12.03
N ASN A 139 -9.29 -1.04 12.25
CA ASN A 139 -7.89 -1.09 11.79
C ASN A 139 -7.72 -1.15 10.26
N ILE A 140 -8.74 -0.75 9.50
CA ILE A 140 -8.67 -0.57 8.04
C ILE A 140 -8.24 0.86 7.74
N SER A 141 -7.41 1.03 6.71
CA SER A 141 -6.98 2.34 6.21
C SER A 141 -8.05 2.93 5.30
N TYR A 142 -8.41 4.19 5.55
CA TYR A 142 -9.36 4.98 4.76
C TYR A 142 -8.65 6.18 4.17
N VAL A 143 -8.85 6.42 2.88
CA VAL A 143 -8.38 7.61 2.18
C VAL A 143 -9.59 8.47 1.85
N ASP A 144 -9.51 9.78 2.12
CA ASP A 144 -10.61 10.71 1.87
C ASP A 144 -11.07 10.58 0.41
N GLU A 145 -12.40 10.55 0.18
CA GLU A 145 -13.07 10.35 -1.13
C GLU A 145 -12.93 8.95 -1.76
N MET A 146 -12.06 8.07 -1.25
CA MET A 146 -11.88 6.69 -1.72
C MET A 146 -12.41 5.63 -0.74
N GLY A 147 -12.55 6.01 0.53
CA GLY A 147 -12.89 5.08 1.60
C GLY A 147 -11.80 4.02 1.77
N SER A 148 -12.20 2.78 2.02
CA SER A 148 -11.30 1.63 2.12
C SER A 148 -11.14 0.87 0.79
N PHE A 149 -11.70 1.38 -0.30
CA PHE A 149 -11.62 0.76 -1.63
C PHE A 149 -10.33 1.17 -2.33
N ILE A 150 -9.21 0.80 -1.73
CA ILE A 150 -7.88 1.23 -2.16
C ILE A 150 -6.87 0.09 -2.23
N SER A 151 -5.98 0.19 -3.21
CA SER A 151 -4.68 -0.49 -3.25
C SER A 151 -3.59 0.49 -2.83
N LEU A 152 -2.71 0.07 -1.93
CA LEU A 152 -1.60 0.88 -1.41
C LEU A 152 -0.28 0.40 -2.02
N TYR A 153 0.59 1.36 -2.37
CA TYR A 153 1.93 1.13 -2.90
C TYR A 153 2.94 2.03 -2.18
#